data_AF-A0A4U8UWP7-F1
#
_entry.id   AF-A0A4U8UWP7-F1
#
_cell.length_a   1.000
_cell.length_b   1.000
_cell.length_c   1.000
_cell.angle_alpha   90.00
_cell.angle_beta   90.00
_cell.angle_gamma   90.00
#
_symmetry.space_group_name_H-M   'P 1'
#
loop_
_entity.id
_entity.type
_entity.pdbx_description
1 polymer ?
#
loop_
_entity_poly.entity_id
_entity_poly.type
_entity_poly.pdbx_seq_one_letter_code
_entity_poly.pdbx_strand_id
1 'polypeptide(L)'
;MRLLLCLALLAVFVAAKKKKPHGSSTPASPAAMASGPVNSVDFPVVLPPYYKPQLGPKYNVSASNPKNFGNCLLYLEGVTVIVQNDKSTPSFAAATIGGSDNVTHTYLFNENDVQCQVNSRNSTAANNTRGEYTFNIAMVLGGDVNAVIDKDTYFTIKKGDKVEFELQFNTTSPQYWELTQVTLKSVKINQAGQKPKFIETEYISYTGSLSQKPSAMNVNSVYGYGYGCSDTQGVFFPVNVSGTEYHIGLALHNFQVELYGLYRDEKKGIVQFSRNVNDCIPTFSVGSAMGIVVALVLASVLMFGFLMLNSVQTMDRFDDPKQKQIVINVKE
;
A
#
# COMPACT_ATOMS: atom_id res chain seq x y z
N MET A 1 63.26 17.17 -40.57
CA MET A 1 63.32 17.38 -42.03
C MET A 1 61.97 17.94 -42.46
N ARG A 2 61.91 19.26 -42.77
CA ARG A 2 60.89 20.01 -43.57
C ARG A 2 59.40 19.85 -43.19
N LEU A 3 58.50 20.82 -43.16
CA LEU A 3 58.39 22.27 -43.41
C LEU A 3 56.91 22.55 -42.96
N LEU A 4 56.59 23.45 -42.01
CA LEU A 4 56.25 24.86 -42.24
C LEU A 4 55.01 25.09 -43.14
N LEU A 5 53.89 25.54 -42.54
CA LEU A 5 53.07 26.73 -42.91
C LEU A 5 51.82 26.84 -41.99
N CYS A 6 51.80 27.78 -41.05
CA CYS A 6 51.06 29.07 -41.05
C CYS A 6 49.60 28.96 -40.56
N LEU A 7 49.26 29.50 -39.37
CA LEU A 7 48.79 30.89 -39.09
C LEU A 7 47.52 31.23 -39.90
N ALA A 8 46.45 31.83 -39.38
CA ALA A 8 46.07 32.39 -38.09
C ALA A 8 44.58 32.80 -38.20
N LEU A 9 43.80 32.83 -37.10
CA LEU A 9 42.87 33.93 -36.84
C LEU A 9 42.33 33.89 -35.39
N LEU A 10 42.63 34.99 -34.69
CA LEU A 10 42.22 35.39 -33.34
C LEU A 10 40.88 36.16 -33.41
N ALA A 11 40.05 36.02 -32.37
CA ALA A 11 39.26 37.10 -31.71
C ALA A 11 38.40 36.44 -30.60
N VAL A 12 38.82 36.38 -29.34
CA VAL A 12 38.68 37.41 -28.28
C VAL A 12 37.24 37.92 -28.12
N PHE A 13 36.53 37.41 -27.10
CA PHE A 13 35.66 38.22 -26.25
C PHE A 13 35.68 37.66 -24.81
N VAL A 14 36.41 38.37 -23.95
CA VAL A 14 36.40 38.23 -22.48
C VAL A 14 35.42 39.28 -21.96
N ALA A 15 34.40 38.87 -21.21
CA ALA A 15 33.54 39.79 -20.46
C ALA A 15 33.67 39.50 -18.94
N ALA A 16 34.12 40.53 -18.24
CA ALA A 16 34.51 40.54 -16.84
C ALA A 16 33.31 40.44 -15.88
N LYS A 17 33.44 39.63 -14.82
CA LYS A 17 32.55 39.63 -13.64
C LYS A 17 33.08 40.62 -12.58
N LYS A 18 32.27 41.62 -12.25
CA LYS A 18 32.50 42.59 -11.15
C LYS A 18 32.09 41.97 -9.80
N LYS A 19 32.83 42.28 -8.73
CA LYS A 19 32.64 41.75 -7.36
C LYS A 19 32.41 42.89 -6.35
N LYS A 20 31.67 42.56 -5.27
CA LYS A 20 31.48 43.21 -3.95
C LYS A 20 30.37 44.29 -3.81
N PRO A 21 29.82 44.55 -2.58
CA PRO A 21 30.23 44.08 -1.25
C PRO A 21 29.11 43.52 -0.30
N HIS A 22 29.58 43.01 0.84
CA HIS A 22 28.83 42.67 2.07
C HIS A 22 28.09 43.88 2.67
N GLY A 23 26.92 43.62 3.25
CA GLY A 23 26.26 44.48 4.24
C GLY A 23 25.58 43.60 5.31
N SER A 24 25.82 43.91 6.57
CA SER A 24 25.29 43.26 7.77
C SER A 24 24.11 44.04 8.37
N SER A 25 23.06 43.37 8.86
CA SER A 25 22.24 43.85 10.00
C SER A 25 21.23 42.79 10.48
N THR A 26 21.50 42.24 11.67
CA THR A 26 20.67 42.03 12.89
C THR A 26 19.22 41.45 12.80
N PRO A 27 18.77 40.60 13.76
CA PRO A 27 17.70 39.62 13.57
C PRO A 27 16.35 39.98 14.23
N ALA A 28 15.23 39.50 13.67
CA ALA A 28 13.95 39.37 14.39
C ALA A 28 12.97 38.34 13.76
N SER A 29 12.71 37.27 14.53
CA SER A 29 11.51 36.40 14.67
C SER A 29 10.89 35.58 13.52
N PRO A 30 10.24 34.43 13.85
CA PRO A 30 10.02 33.31 12.94
C PRO A 30 8.61 33.29 12.34
N ALA A 31 8.50 33.13 11.02
CA ALA A 31 7.27 32.64 10.37
C ALA A 31 7.57 32.16 8.95
N ALA A 32 6.77 31.17 8.52
CA ALA A 32 6.65 30.57 7.19
C ALA A 32 7.63 29.43 6.83
N MET A 33 7.26 28.21 7.25
CA MET A 33 7.57 27.01 6.46
C MET A 33 6.67 26.99 5.21
N ALA A 34 7.23 27.30 4.04
CA ALA A 34 6.93 26.66 2.76
C ALA A 34 7.70 27.34 1.62
N SER A 35 8.52 26.56 0.89
CA SER A 35 8.59 26.56 -0.59
C SER A 35 9.87 25.84 -1.06
N GLY A 36 9.87 24.51 -1.01
CA GLY A 36 10.73 23.71 -1.90
C GLY A 36 10.05 23.55 -3.26
N PRO A 37 10.79 23.33 -4.36
CA PRO A 37 10.18 23.10 -5.68
C PRO A 37 9.33 21.82 -5.63
N VAL A 38 8.02 21.96 -5.82
CA VAL A 38 7.09 20.84 -5.86
C VAL A 38 7.34 20.05 -7.14
N ASN A 39 7.80 18.82 -6.98
CA ASN A 39 8.09 17.90 -8.07
C ASN A 39 6.86 17.00 -8.26
N SER A 40 6.09 17.18 -9.34
CA SER A 40 4.94 16.33 -9.62
C SER A 40 5.35 14.98 -10.19
N VAL A 41 4.78 13.88 -9.69
CA VAL A 41 5.01 12.51 -10.18
C VAL A 41 3.66 11.86 -10.46
N ASP A 42 3.53 11.16 -11.59
CA ASP A 42 2.29 10.45 -11.93
C ASP A 42 2.12 9.19 -11.08
N PHE A 43 0.87 8.86 -10.73
CA PHE A 43 0.49 7.55 -10.17
C PHE A 43 0.58 6.46 -11.26
N PRO A 44 0.94 5.21 -10.90
CA PRO A 44 1.29 4.72 -9.56
C PRO A 44 2.61 5.31 -9.06
N VAL A 45 2.69 5.56 -7.75
CA VAL A 45 3.84 6.24 -7.15
C VAL A 45 4.76 5.25 -6.44
N VAL A 46 6.06 5.48 -6.60
CA VAL A 46 7.11 4.84 -5.80
C VAL A 46 7.81 5.92 -4.99
N LEU A 47 7.82 5.79 -3.67
CA LEU A 47 8.38 6.72 -2.72
C LEU A 47 9.52 6.04 -1.95
N PRO A 48 10.69 6.67 -1.84
CA PRO A 48 11.15 7.85 -2.59
C PRO A 48 11.21 7.59 -4.11
N PRO A 49 11.05 8.62 -4.97
CA PRO A 49 11.08 8.49 -6.43
C PRO A 49 12.50 8.37 -6.97
N TYR A 50 13.20 7.31 -6.59
CA TYR A 50 14.50 6.95 -7.14
C TYR A 50 14.39 6.81 -8.67
N TYR A 51 15.24 7.53 -9.41
CA TYR A 51 15.31 7.48 -10.90
C TYR A 51 14.06 7.91 -11.66
N LYS A 52 13.52 9.09 -11.37
CA LYS A 52 12.62 9.78 -12.31
C LYS A 52 13.44 10.78 -13.15
N PRO A 53 13.67 10.55 -14.46
CA PRO A 53 14.40 11.47 -15.33
C PRO A 53 13.79 12.88 -15.32
N GLN A 54 12.47 12.93 -15.18
CA GLN A 54 11.66 14.15 -15.07
C GLN A 54 12.01 15.01 -13.84
N LEU A 55 12.57 14.42 -12.78
CA LEU A 55 12.98 15.11 -11.55
C LEU A 55 14.48 15.45 -11.51
N GLY A 56 15.21 15.09 -12.57
CA GLY A 56 16.66 15.26 -12.68
C GLY A 56 17.47 14.31 -11.77
N PRO A 57 18.81 14.45 -11.74
CA PRO A 57 19.70 13.60 -10.93
C PRO A 57 19.60 13.85 -9.41
N LYS A 58 18.54 14.52 -8.93
CA LYS A 58 18.37 15.00 -7.55
C LYS A 58 18.22 13.86 -6.53
N TYR A 59 17.75 12.70 -6.95
CA TYR A 59 17.44 11.55 -6.09
C TYR A 59 18.20 10.30 -6.55
N ASN A 60 19.54 10.34 -6.39
CA ASN A 60 20.45 9.25 -6.75
C ASN A 60 20.59 8.25 -5.57
N VAL A 61 20.85 6.97 -5.86
CA VAL A 61 21.00 5.88 -4.86
C VAL A 61 22.36 5.89 -4.16
N SER A 62 23.30 6.72 -4.63
CA SER A 62 24.70 6.70 -4.19
C SER A 62 24.91 6.67 -2.67
N ALA A 63 25.86 5.82 -2.23
CA ALA A 63 26.31 5.58 -0.85
C ALA A 63 26.68 6.83 -0.02
N SER A 64 27.06 7.93 -0.67
CA SER A 64 27.76 9.06 -0.02
C SER A 64 26.85 10.19 0.48
N ASN A 65 25.55 10.18 0.20
CA ASN A 65 24.64 11.21 0.72
C ASN A 65 23.19 10.72 0.82
N PRO A 66 22.82 9.92 1.84
CA PRO A 66 21.43 9.57 1.97
C PRO A 66 20.77 10.80 2.58
N LYS A 67 20.05 11.56 1.76
CA LYS A 67 18.87 12.26 2.26
C LYS A 67 18.00 11.24 3.02
N ASN A 68 16.96 11.69 3.74
CA ASN A 68 16.08 10.92 4.64
C ASN A 68 15.36 9.67 4.03
N PHE A 69 15.90 9.04 3.00
CA PHE A 69 15.32 8.06 2.09
C PHE A 69 16.03 6.70 2.19
N GLY A 70 17.17 6.63 2.89
CA GLY A 70 18.25 5.67 2.66
C GLY A 70 17.91 4.18 2.76
N ASN A 71 16.75 3.79 3.28
CA ASN A 71 16.43 2.39 3.60
C ASN A 71 15.01 1.92 3.30
N CYS A 72 14.07 2.81 3.02
CA CYS A 72 12.68 2.44 2.88
C CYS A 72 12.15 2.72 1.47
N LEU A 73 11.19 1.90 1.05
CA LEU A 73 10.51 1.99 -0.23
C LEU A 73 9.02 1.72 -0.02
N LEU A 74 8.20 2.51 -0.68
CA LEU A 74 6.76 2.42 -0.70
C LEU A 74 6.28 2.49 -2.15
N TYR A 75 5.42 1.58 -2.55
CA TYR A 75 4.66 1.59 -3.79
C TYR A 75 3.19 1.72 -3.42
N LEU A 76 2.50 2.60 -4.13
CA LEU A 76 1.07 2.81 -3.98
C LEU A 76 0.46 3.09 -5.34
N GLU A 77 -0.50 2.26 -5.72
CA GLU A 77 -1.20 2.40 -7.00
C GLU A 77 -2.42 3.30 -6.91
N GLY A 78 -3.17 3.16 -5.82
CA GLY A 78 -4.39 3.92 -5.62
C GLY A 78 -4.83 3.98 -4.17
N VAL A 79 -5.86 4.78 -3.92
CA VAL A 79 -6.47 4.98 -2.61
C VAL A 79 -7.98 4.97 -2.78
N THR A 80 -8.67 4.21 -1.94
CA THR A 80 -10.11 4.24 -1.85
C THR A 80 -10.52 5.16 -0.70
N VAL A 81 -11.25 6.23 -1.05
CA VAL A 81 -11.88 7.12 -0.08
C VAL A 81 -13.29 6.61 0.16
N ILE A 82 -13.59 6.32 1.42
CA ILE A 82 -14.88 5.81 1.88
C ILE A 82 -15.54 6.93 2.67
N VAL A 83 -16.84 7.11 2.52
CA VAL A 83 -17.63 7.96 3.41
C VAL A 83 -18.69 7.09 4.04
N GLN A 84 -18.78 7.17 5.35
CA GLN A 84 -19.85 6.59 6.15
C GLN A 84 -20.77 7.70 6.64
N ASN A 85 -22.06 7.51 6.44
CA ASN A 85 -23.12 8.31 7.01
C ASN A 85 -24.17 7.37 7.60
N ASP A 86 -24.20 7.28 8.93
CA ASP A 86 -25.11 6.37 9.65
C ASP A 86 -26.59 6.77 9.51
N LYS A 87 -26.87 8.00 9.07
CA LYS A 87 -28.23 8.49 8.83
C LYS A 87 -28.74 8.21 7.42
N SER A 88 -27.87 7.74 6.50
CA SER A 88 -28.26 7.45 5.11
C SER A 88 -28.34 5.96 4.81
N THR A 89 -29.09 5.63 3.75
CA THR A 89 -29.14 4.30 3.14
C THR A 89 -28.66 4.41 1.68
N PRO A 90 -27.57 3.74 1.28
CA PRO A 90 -26.67 2.92 2.09
C PRO A 90 -25.88 3.78 3.11
N SER A 91 -25.37 3.13 4.14
CA SER A 91 -24.58 3.82 5.18
C SER A 91 -23.14 4.11 4.74
N PHE A 92 -22.68 3.50 3.65
CA PHE A 92 -21.34 3.68 3.11
C PHE A 92 -21.39 3.90 1.60
N ALA A 93 -20.48 4.74 1.11
CA ALA A 93 -20.13 4.82 -0.31
C ALA A 93 -18.61 4.96 -0.44
N ALA A 94 -18.05 4.45 -1.54
CA ALA A 94 -16.60 4.42 -1.76
C ALA A 94 -16.24 4.88 -3.17
N ALA A 95 -15.16 5.65 -3.27
CA ALA A 95 -14.56 6.13 -4.51
C ALA A 95 -13.09 5.70 -4.54
N THR A 96 -12.71 4.89 -5.52
CA THR A 96 -11.32 4.46 -5.72
C THR A 96 -10.62 5.40 -6.69
N ILE A 97 -9.47 5.92 -6.27
CA ILE A 97 -8.62 6.82 -7.05
C ILE A 97 -7.36 6.05 -7.44
N GLY A 98 -7.05 5.93 -8.72
CA GLY A 98 -5.92 5.13 -9.21
C GLY A 98 -6.24 3.64 -9.43
N GLY A 99 -5.35 2.95 -10.16
CA GLY A 99 -5.34 1.49 -10.40
C GLY A 99 -6.28 0.95 -11.50
N SER A 100 -7.36 1.66 -11.82
CA SER A 100 -8.35 1.22 -12.83
C SER A 100 -8.99 2.37 -13.61
N ASP A 101 -8.73 3.62 -13.21
CA ASP A 101 -9.16 4.79 -13.95
C ASP A 101 -8.20 5.07 -15.12
N ASN A 102 -8.75 5.37 -16.30
CA ASN A 102 -7.96 5.80 -17.47
C ASN A 102 -7.40 7.23 -17.33
N VAL A 103 -7.28 7.71 -16.09
CA VAL A 103 -6.94 9.09 -15.75
C VAL A 103 -5.64 9.12 -14.97
N THR A 104 -4.70 9.94 -15.39
CA THR A 104 -3.44 10.11 -14.68
C THR A 104 -3.63 11.05 -13.49
N HIS A 105 -3.47 10.51 -12.28
CA HIS A 105 -3.44 11.28 -11.04
C HIS A 105 -2.00 11.70 -10.72
N THR A 106 -1.83 12.84 -10.04
CA THR A 106 -0.49 13.39 -9.76
C THR A 106 -0.22 13.42 -8.26
N TYR A 107 0.98 13.03 -7.88
CA TYR A 107 1.53 13.15 -6.54
C TYR A 107 2.46 14.36 -6.46
N LEU A 108 2.30 15.18 -5.43
CA LEU A 108 3.16 16.35 -5.19
C LEU A 108 4.30 15.96 -4.25
N PHE A 109 5.45 15.59 -4.81
CA PHE A 109 6.59 15.17 -4.00
C PHE A 109 7.35 16.34 -3.39
N ASN A 110 7.60 16.24 -2.09
CA ASN A 110 8.54 17.03 -1.32
C ASN A 110 9.59 16.11 -0.67
N GLU A 111 10.81 16.62 -0.46
CA GLU A 111 11.89 15.83 0.13
C GLU A 111 11.61 15.40 1.58
N ASN A 112 10.74 16.12 2.28
CA ASN A 112 10.33 15.79 3.64
C ASN A 112 9.17 14.79 3.69
N ASP A 113 8.61 14.40 2.54
CA ASP A 113 7.49 13.47 2.50
C ASP A 113 7.90 12.03 2.79
N VAL A 114 9.19 11.72 2.75
CA VAL A 114 9.68 10.40 3.15
C VAL A 114 10.77 10.56 4.20
N GLN A 115 10.55 9.92 5.34
CA GLN A 115 11.52 9.81 6.41
C GLN A 115 11.77 8.35 6.71
N CYS A 116 12.91 7.84 6.27
CA CYS A 116 13.45 6.53 6.61
C CYS A 116 14.55 6.68 7.65
N GLN A 117 14.72 5.66 8.49
CA GLN A 117 15.92 5.55 9.33
C GLN A 117 17.17 5.36 8.45
N VAL A 118 18.20 6.18 8.67
CA VAL A 118 19.41 6.27 7.83
C VAL A 118 20.66 5.66 8.47
N ASN A 119 20.53 5.06 9.65
CA ASN A 119 21.66 4.69 10.50
C ASN A 119 22.57 3.60 9.87
N SER A 120 22.05 2.79 8.95
CA SER A 120 22.89 2.03 8.01
C SER A 120 22.11 1.50 6.81
N ARG A 121 22.66 1.67 5.60
CA ARG A 121 22.00 1.42 4.30
C ARG A 121 21.77 -0.05 3.95
N ASN A 122 22.67 -0.91 4.44
CA ASN A 122 22.70 -2.34 4.14
C ASN A 122 22.60 -3.18 5.42
N SER A 123 22.51 -2.52 6.58
CA SER A 123 22.32 -3.23 7.83
C SER A 123 20.84 -3.42 8.05
N THR A 124 20.50 -4.67 8.18
CA THR A 124 19.22 -5.11 8.72
C THR A 124 19.26 -5.21 10.25
N ALA A 125 20.45 -5.10 10.88
CA ALA A 125 20.59 -5.16 12.33
C ALA A 125 19.71 -4.11 13.05
N ALA A 126 19.08 -4.54 14.15
CA ALA A 126 18.06 -3.79 14.86
C ALA A 126 18.48 -2.40 15.34
N ASN A 127 19.74 -2.23 15.74
CA ASN A 127 20.28 -0.94 16.14
C ASN A 127 20.28 0.10 15.01
N ASN A 128 20.25 -0.34 13.76
CA ASN A 128 20.30 0.50 12.58
C ASN A 128 18.94 0.69 11.89
N THR A 129 17.97 -0.19 12.19
CA THR A 129 16.63 -0.17 11.63
C THR A 129 15.59 0.31 12.64
N ARG A 130 15.93 0.40 13.93
CA ARG A 130 14.99 0.84 14.96
C ARG A 130 14.66 2.32 14.84
N GLY A 131 13.38 2.63 14.63
CA GLY A 131 12.83 3.97 14.73
C GLY A 131 11.52 4.12 13.99
N GLU A 132 11.17 5.37 13.73
CA GLU A 132 9.96 5.73 13.01
C GLU A 132 10.28 5.94 11.53
N TYR A 133 9.34 5.49 10.69
CA TYR A 133 9.37 5.68 9.25
C TYR A 133 8.08 6.37 8.83
N THR A 134 8.17 7.43 8.04
CA THR A 134 6.99 8.17 7.59
C THR A 134 6.96 8.31 6.08
N PHE A 135 5.74 8.24 5.53
CA PHE A 135 5.43 8.52 4.15
C PHE A 135 4.24 9.46 4.10
N ASN A 136 4.44 10.67 3.57
CA ASN A 136 3.40 11.65 3.33
C ASN A 136 2.96 11.56 1.86
N ILE A 137 1.68 11.28 1.65
CA ILE A 137 1.08 11.11 0.34
C ILE A 137 0.11 12.26 0.10
N ALA A 138 0.43 13.15 -0.84
CA ALA A 138 -0.38 14.27 -1.29
C ALA A 138 -0.77 14.08 -2.75
N MET A 139 -1.95 13.51 -2.97
CA MET A 139 -2.50 13.22 -4.29
C MET A 139 -3.39 14.37 -4.77
N VAL A 140 -3.23 14.76 -6.04
CA VAL A 140 -4.10 15.70 -6.76
C VAL A 140 -4.81 14.95 -7.88
N LEU A 141 -6.13 15.06 -7.92
CA LEU A 141 -6.93 14.30 -8.87
C LEU A 141 -6.84 14.88 -10.30
N GLY A 142 -6.55 14.02 -11.28
CA GLY A 142 -6.50 14.38 -12.71
C GLY A 142 -7.88 14.48 -13.37
N GLY A 143 -8.90 13.87 -12.76
CA GLY A 143 -10.28 13.81 -13.23
C GLY A 143 -11.25 13.60 -12.07
N ASP A 144 -12.55 13.70 -12.34
CA ASP A 144 -13.59 13.47 -11.35
C ASP A 144 -13.69 11.98 -11.03
N VAL A 145 -13.71 11.64 -9.75
CA VAL A 145 -13.86 10.27 -9.26
C VAL A 145 -15.18 10.15 -8.50
N ASN A 146 -16.03 9.23 -8.94
CA ASN A 146 -17.39 9.07 -8.46
C ASN A 146 -17.52 7.83 -7.57
N ALA A 147 -18.20 7.98 -6.43
CA ALA A 147 -18.64 6.83 -5.64
C ALA A 147 -19.98 6.33 -6.16
N VAL A 148 -19.98 5.19 -6.85
CA VAL A 148 -21.16 4.64 -7.52
C VAL A 148 -21.59 3.34 -6.85
N ILE A 149 -22.87 3.25 -6.45
CA ILE A 149 -23.51 2.01 -5.99
C ILE A 149 -24.77 1.80 -6.83
N ASP A 150 -24.91 0.62 -7.43
CA ASP A 150 -26.09 0.24 -8.24
C ASP A 150 -26.47 1.26 -9.34
N LYS A 151 -25.47 2.01 -9.85
CA LYS A 151 -25.53 3.08 -10.88
C LYS A 151 -25.79 4.49 -10.38
N ASP A 152 -26.13 4.66 -9.11
CA ASP A 152 -26.31 5.98 -8.51
C ASP A 152 -24.99 6.51 -7.96
N THR A 153 -24.71 7.79 -8.22
CA THR A 153 -23.53 8.47 -7.69
C THR A 153 -23.86 9.11 -6.35
N TYR A 154 -23.18 8.71 -5.29
CA TYR A 154 -23.44 9.18 -3.92
C TYR A 154 -22.61 10.40 -3.56
N PHE A 155 -21.35 10.44 -4.02
CA PHE A 155 -20.48 11.59 -3.91
C PHE A 155 -19.43 11.59 -5.01
N THR A 156 -18.78 12.74 -5.20
CA THR A 156 -17.72 12.94 -6.20
C THR A 156 -16.54 13.66 -5.59
N ILE A 157 -15.32 13.20 -5.85
CA ILE A 157 -14.10 13.95 -5.60
C ILE A 157 -13.71 14.59 -6.93
N LYS A 158 -13.69 15.93 -6.99
CA LYS A 158 -13.55 16.65 -8.26
C LYS A 158 -12.10 16.69 -8.70
N LYS A 159 -11.90 16.85 -10.01
CA LYS A 159 -10.61 17.19 -10.60
C LYS A 159 -9.97 18.39 -9.89
N GLY A 160 -8.71 18.24 -9.53
CA GLY A 160 -7.93 19.27 -8.83
C GLY A 160 -8.13 19.29 -7.31
N ASP A 161 -9.12 18.57 -6.76
CA ASP A 161 -9.20 18.36 -5.31
C ASP A 161 -8.01 17.48 -4.85
N LYS A 162 -7.65 17.62 -3.57
CA LYS A 162 -6.49 16.98 -2.96
C LYS A 162 -6.91 15.96 -1.90
N VAL A 163 -6.23 14.82 -1.89
CA VAL A 163 -6.28 13.82 -0.82
C VAL A 163 -4.87 13.70 -0.25
N GLU A 164 -4.70 14.16 0.99
CA GLU A 164 -3.42 14.16 1.69
C GLU A 164 -3.51 13.37 3.00
N PHE A 165 -2.61 12.41 3.16
CA PHE A 165 -2.50 11.58 4.36
C PHE A 165 -1.07 11.13 4.59
N GLU A 166 -0.77 10.73 5.81
CA GLU A 166 0.54 10.25 6.22
C GLU A 166 0.44 8.85 6.82
N LEU A 167 1.36 7.99 6.43
CA LEU A 167 1.57 6.67 7.00
C LEU A 167 2.79 6.71 7.91
N GLN A 168 2.61 6.33 9.18
CA GLN A 168 3.70 6.21 10.14
C GLN A 168 3.86 4.75 10.55
N PHE A 169 5.06 4.23 10.33
CA PHE A 169 5.47 2.90 10.73
C PHE A 169 6.46 2.99 11.89
N ASN A 170 6.42 1.98 12.74
CA ASN A 170 7.37 1.84 13.83
C ASN A 170 7.92 0.41 13.86
N THR A 171 9.21 0.32 14.09
CA THR A 171 9.93 -0.94 14.31
C THR A 171 10.04 -1.14 15.83
N THR A 172 9.04 -1.75 16.45
CA THR A 172 8.95 -1.89 17.91
C THR A 172 9.94 -2.92 18.47
N SER A 173 10.35 -3.90 17.65
CA SER A 173 11.31 -4.93 18.02
C SER A 173 12.34 -5.17 16.91
N PRO A 174 13.48 -5.84 17.20
CA PRO A 174 14.51 -6.19 16.22
C PRO A 174 14.01 -6.89 14.95
N GLN A 175 12.85 -7.54 15.06
CA GLN A 175 12.36 -8.48 14.06
C GLN A 175 10.94 -8.16 13.56
N TYR A 176 10.35 -7.05 13.98
CA TYR A 176 8.96 -6.74 13.66
C TYR A 176 8.76 -5.24 13.47
N TRP A 177 7.95 -4.92 12.47
CA TRP A 177 7.52 -3.55 12.20
C TRP A 177 6.05 -3.53 11.82
N GLU A 178 5.40 -2.43 12.13
CA GLU A 178 3.97 -2.25 11.86
C GLU A 178 3.64 -0.81 11.51
N LEU A 179 2.53 -0.64 10.79
CA LEU A 179 1.88 0.65 10.62
C LEU A 179 1.19 1.03 11.93
N THR A 180 1.74 1.99 12.65
CA THR A 180 1.24 2.40 13.97
C THR A 180 0.17 3.47 13.90
N GLN A 181 0.23 4.34 12.89
CA GLN A 181 -0.64 5.50 12.78
C GLN A 181 -0.87 5.90 11.32
N VAL A 182 -2.10 6.27 11.00
CA VAL A 182 -2.45 6.98 9.76
C VAL A 182 -3.01 8.33 10.14
N THR A 183 -2.52 9.39 9.49
CA THR A 183 -2.96 10.76 9.73
C THR A 183 -3.61 11.32 8.48
N LEU A 184 -4.90 11.64 8.54
CA LEU A 184 -5.59 12.40 7.51
C LEU A 184 -5.20 13.88 7.63
N LYS A 185 -4.68 14.48 6.55
CA LYS A 185 -4.27 15.89 6.51
C LYS A 185 -5.25 16.77 5.75
N SER A 186 -5.66 16.34 4.56
CA SER A 186 -6.59 17.10 3.73
C SER A 186 -7.45 16.18 2.88
N VAL A 187 -8.75 16.47 2.80
CA VAL A 187 -9.66 15.82 1.86
C VAL A 187 -10.84 16.73 1.56
N LYS A 188 -11.33 16.70 0.33
CA LYS A 188 -12.55 17.39 -0.08
C LYS A 188 -13.42 16.45 -0.90
N ILE A 189 -14.67 16.30 -0.49
CA ILE A 189 -15.64 15.38 -1.05
C ILE A 189 -16.89 16.18 -1.38
N ASN A 190 -17.32 16.16 -2.63
CA ASN A 190 -18.45 16.94 -3.09
C ASN A 190 -19.71 16.07 -3.09
N GLN A 191 -20.83 16.69 -2.75
CA GLN A 191 -22.14 16.07 -2.85
C GLN A 191 -22.44 15.71 -4.32
N ALA A 192 -23.01 14.52 -4.52
CA ALA A 192 -23.49 14.08 -5.83
C ALA A 192 -24.82 13.31 -5.67
N GLY A 193 -25.45 12.98 -6.80
CA GLY A 193 -26.70 12.22 -6.84
C GLY A 193 -27.96 13.04 -6.58
N GLN A 194 -29.11 12.46 -6.93
CA GLN A 194 -30.43 13.02 -6.66
C GLN A 194 -31.20 12.12 -5.69
N LYS A 195 -31.56 12.69 -4.53
CA LYS A 195 -32.54 12.26 -3.51
C LYS A 195 -32.64 10.75 -3.15
N PRO A 196 -32.46 10.36 -1.87
CA PRO A 196 -31.98 11.19 -0.76
C PRO A 196 -30.50 11.54 -0.94
N LYS A 197 -30.12 12.74 -0.53
CA LYS A 197 -28.71 13.16 -0.60
C LYS A 197 -27.91 12.39 0.43
N PHE A 198 -26.86 11.71 -0.02
CA PHE A 198 -25.95 10.98 0.85
C PHE A 198 -25.12 11.91 1.75
N ILE A 199 -24.69 13.06 1.19
CA ILE A 199 -24.09 14.18 1.92
C ILE A 199 -25.15 15.29 1.97
N GLU A 200 -25.46 15.82 3.15
CA GLU A 200 -26.51 16.84 3.30
C GLU A 200 -26.02 18.23 2.85
N THR A 201 -24.74 18.51 3.11
CA THR A 201 -24.04 19.73 2.71
C THR A 201 -23.56 19.66 1.25
N GLU A 202 -23.13 20.80 0.70
CA GLU A 202 -22.56 20.84 -0.66
C GLU A 202 -21.26 20.04 -0.78
N TYR A 203 -20.46 20.02 0.30
CA TYR A 203 -19.23 19.25 0.38
C TYR A 203 -18.88 18.93 1.84
N ILE A 204 -18.03 17.92 2.01
CA ILE A 204 -17.27 17.63 3.22
C ILE A 204 -15.83 18.06 2.91
N SER A 205 -15.28 18.99 3.68
CA SER A 205 -13.87 19.35 3.57
C SER A 205 -13.19 19.27 4.93
N TYR A 206 -12.06 18.59 4.98
CA TYR A 206 -11.21 18.57 6.14
C TYR A 206 -9.81 19.07 5.75
N THR A 207 -9.24 19.93 6.59
CA THR A 207 -7.85 20.36 6.50
C THR A 207 -7.33 20.49 7.92
N GLY A 208 -6.29 19.74 8.26
CA GLY A 208 -5.77 19.65 9.62
C GLY A 208 -4.83 18.45 9.77
N SER A 209 -4.89 17.80 10.93
CA SER A 209 -4.15 16.58 11.22
C SER A 209 -4.99 15.73 12.15
N LEU A 210 -5.64 14.70 11.61
CA LEU A 210 -6.45 13.77 12.38
C LEU A 210 -5.83 12.37 12.29
N SER A 211 -5.31 11.88 13.41
CA SER A 211 -4.56 10.63 13.47
C SER A 211 -5.43 9.51 14.05
N GLN A 212 -5.33 8.33 13.46
CA GLN A 212 -6.03 7.12 13.89
C GLN A 212 -5.10 5.92 13.87
N LYS A 213 -5.32 4.99 14.79
CA LYS A 213 -4.61 3.72 14.81
C LYS A 213 -5.25 2.77 13.78
N PRO A 214 -4.51 2.30 12.77
CA PRO A 214 -5.07 1.49 11.68
C PRO A 214 -5.13 0.01 12.04
N SER A 215 -5.67 -0.34 13.21
CA SER A 215 -5.65 -1.72 13.73
C SER A 215 -6.30 -2.73 12.77
N ALA A 216 -7.31 -2.31 12.01
CA ALA A 216 -8.03 -3.14 11.05
C ALA A 216 -7.26 -3.36 9.73
N MET A 217 -6.36 -2.43 9.35
CA MET A 217 -5.53 -2.57 8.15
C MET A 217 -4.54 -3.74 8.26
N ASN A 218 -4.11 -4.04 9.50
CA ASN A 218 -3.18 -5.14 9.81
C ASN A 218 -1.91 -5.14 8.95
N VAL A 219 -1.35 -3.95 8.70
CA VAL A 219 -0.11 -3.77 7.95
C VAL A 219 1.07 -3.93 8.90
N ASN A 220 1.67 -5.11 8.88
CA ASN A 220 2.87 -5.43 9.63
C ASN A 220 3.69 -6.50 8.92
N SER A 221 4.96 -6.57 9.25
CA SER A 221 5.82 -7.63 8.74
C SER A 221 6.98 -7.90 9.69
N VAL A 222 7.77 -8.92 9.33
CA VAL A 222 8.95 -9.33 10.06
C VAL A 222 10.22 -8.86 9.36
N TYR A 223 11.34 -9.00 10.05
CA TYR A 223 12.65 -8.67 9.51
C TYR A 223 12.94 -9.34 8.16
N GLY A 224 13.43 -8.55 7.21
CA GLY A 224 13.82 -9.02 5.89
C GLY A 224 12.65 -9.39 4.98
N TYR A 225 11.42 -9.01 5.38
CA TYR A 225 10.22 -9.13 4.57
C TYR A 225 9.59 -7.75 4.38
N GLY A 226 9.27 -7.43 3.13
CA GLY A 226 8.31 -6.39 2.80
C GLY A 226 6.88 -6.83 3.14
N TYR A 227 5.94 -5.94 2.90
CA TYR A 227 4.51 -6.23 2.96
C TYR A 227 3.86 -5.74 1.67
N GLY A 228 3.01 -6.57 1.07
CA GLY A 228 2.21 -6.25 -0.09
C GLY A 228 0.74 -6.55 0.18
N CYS A 229 -0.16 -5.76 -0.38
CA CYS A 229 -1.59 -5.99 -0.28
C CYS A 229 -2.32 -5.41 -1.48
N SER A 230 -3.23 -6.17 -2.08
CA SER A 230 -4.07 -5.67 -3.17
C SER A 230 -5.07 -4.63 -2.66
N ASP A 231 -5.70 -4.88 -1.52
CA ASP A 231 -6.68 -3.99 -0.90
C ASP A 231 -6.62 -4.07 0.63
N THR A 232 -6.25 -2.98 1.28
CA THR A 232 -6.28 -2.92 2.75
C THR A 232 -7.69 -2.66 3.24
N GLN A 233 -7.97 -3.01 4.51
CA GLN A 233 -9.18 -2.49 5.18
C GLN A 233 -9.11 -0.96 5.33
N GLY A 234 -10.26 -0.33 5.58
CA GLY A 234 -10.35 1.12 5.78
C GLY A 234 -9.98 1.56 7.19
N VAL A 235 -9.26 2.67 7.33
CA VAL A 235 -9.12 3.42 8.59
C VAL A 235 -10.07 4.61 8.55
N PHE A 236 -10.92 4.74 9.57
CA PHE A 236 -11.99 5.73 9.59
C PHE A 236 -11.70 6.91 10.52
N PHE A 237 -11.95 8.11 10.01
CA PHE A 237 -11.71 9.38 10.67
C PHE A 237 -13.05 10.09 10.92
N PRO A 238 -13.44 10.37 12.18
CA PRO A 238 -14.66 11.12 12.46
C PRO A 238 -14.48 12.59 12.07
N VAL A 239 -15.40 13.11 11.26
CA VAL A 239 -15.41 14.50 10.78
C VAL A 239 -16.82 15.07 10.97
N ASN A 240 -16.92 16.17 11.71
CA ASN A 240 -18.18 16.88 11.90
C ASN A 240 -18.29 18.03 10.91
N VAL A 241 -19.35 18.04 10.09
CA VAL A 241 -19.66 19.11 9.15
C VAL A 241 -21.07 19.60 9.41
N SER A 242 -21.20 20.87 9.79
CA SER A 242 -22.50 21.53 10.02
C SER A 242 -23.44 20.80 10.99
N GLY A 243 -22.88 20.09 11.98
CA GLY A 243 -23.65 19.35 12.98
C GLY A 243 -24.00 17.90 12.60
N THR A 244 -23.63 17.45 11.40
CA THR A 244 -23.72 16.04 10.99
C THR A 244 -22.34 15.40 11.07
N GLU A 245 -22.26 14.26 11.74
CA GLU A 245 -21.05 13.45 11.88
C GLU A 245 -20.94 12.49 10.69
N TYR A 246 -19.80 12.54 10.01
CA TYR A 246 -19.41 11.64 8.95
C TYR A 246 -18.14 10.89 9.37
N HIS A 247 -17.97 9.65 8.92
CA HIS A 247 -16.67 8.99 9.03
C HIS A 247 -16.03 8.87 7.65
N ILE A 248 -14.86 9.45 7.49
CA ILE A 248 -14.07 9.34 6.25
C ILE A 248 -13.14 8.16 6.41
N GLY A 249 -13.32 7.12 5.60
CA GLY A 249 -12.42 5.98 5.52
C GLY A 249 -11.34 6.18 4.47
N LEU A 250 -10.13 5.71 4.73
CA LEU A 250 -9.07 5.54 3.74
C LEU A 250 -8.66 4.07 3.67
N ALA A 251 -8.62 3.51 2.47
CA ALA A 251 -8.05 2.19 2.18
C ALA A 251 -7.01 2.31 1.06
N LEU A 252 -5.95 1.50 1.13
CA LEU A 252 -4.84 1.53 0.17
C LEU A 252 -5.03 0.42 -0.87
N HIS A 253 -4.83 0.75 -2.14
CA HIS A 253 -4.98 -0.16 -3.28
C HIS A 253 -3.62 -0.46 -3.92
N ASN A 254 -3.37 -1.74 -4.19
CA ASN A 254 -2.10 -2.32 -4.63
C ASN A 254 -0.91 -1.62 -3.97
N PHE A 255 -0.82 -1.80 -2.66
CA PHE A 255 0.17 -1.16 -1.80
C PHE A 255 1.28 -2.16 -1.48
N GLN A 256 2.54 -1.71 -1.57
CA GLN A 256 3.69 -2.49 -1.12
C GLN A 256 4.68 -1.61 -0.38
N VAL A 257 5.14 -2.03 0.80
CA VAL A 257 6.09 -1.29 1.62
C VAL A 257 7.20 -2.18 2.15
N GLU A 258 8.41 -1.64 2.21
CA GLU A 258 9.55 -2.29 2.83
C GLU A 258 10.42 -1.23 3.51
N LEU A 259 10.61 -1.35 4.81
CA LEU A 259 11.25 -0.31 5.62
C LEU A 259 12.78 -0.40 5.64
N TYR A 260 13.32 -1.60 5.39
CA TYR A 260 14.75 -1.92 5.36
C TYR A 260 14.97 -3.26 4.67
N GLY A 261 16.21 -3.55 4.24
CA GLY A 261 16.53 -4.81 3.55
C GLY A 261 16.32 -4.80 2.04
N LEU A 262 16.09 -3.61 1.45
CA LEU A 262 15.91 -3.41 0.01
C LEU A 262 17.07 -3.95 -0.82
N TYR A 263 16.75 -4.43 -2.03
CA TYR A 263 17.77 -4.76 -3.02
C TYR A 263 18.32 -3.48 -3.68
N ARG A 264 19.65 -3.35 -3.74
CA ARG A 264 20.33 -2.17 -4.26
C ARG A 264 21.46 -2.54 -5.21
N ASP A 265 21.50 -1.91 -6.39
CA ASP A 265 22.63 -1.93 -7.32
C ASP A 265 23.03 -0.49 -7.63
N GLU A 266 24.09 -0.01 -6.96
CA GLU A 266 24.55 1.38 -7.11
C GLU A 266 25.13 1.67 -8.50
N LYS A 267 25.72 0.66 -9.16
CA LYS A 267 26.34 0.83 -10.47
C LYS A 267 25.30 1.03 -11.55
N LYS A 268 24.18 0.30 -11.44
CA LYS A 268 23.03 0.44 -12.34
C LYS A 268 22.07 1.53 -11.89
N GLY A 269 22.24 2.01 -10.67
CA GLY A 269 21.31 2.92 -10.04
C GLY A 269 19.93 2.29 -9.93
N ILE A 270 19.81 1.23 -9.15
CA ILE A 270 18.54 0.51 -8.96
C ILE A 270 18.30 0.31 -7.47
N VAL A 271 17.09 0.63 -7.01
CA VAL A 271 16.53 0.19 -5.72
C VAL A 271 15.25 -0.55 -6.02
N GLN A 272 15.10 -1.72 -5.45
CA GLN A 272 13.94 -2.58 -5.63
C GLN A 272 13.54 -3.18 -4.29
N PHE A 273 12.25 -3.54 -4.20
CA PHE A 273 11.77 -4.40 -3.13
C PHE A 273 12.55 -5.73 -3.13
N SER A 274 12.72 -6.30 -1.95
CA SER A 274 13.27 -7.64 -1.81
C SER A 274 12.28 -8.69 -2.32
N ARG A 275 12.78 -9.92 -2.50
CA ARG A 275 11.95 -11.05 -2.96
C ARG A 275 11.00 -11.57 -1.89
N ASN A 276 11.26 -11.21 -0.63
CA ASN A 276 10.51 -11.71 0.52
C ASN A 276 9.42 -10.69 0.84
N VAL A 277 8.17 -11.02 0.51
CA VAL A 277 7.05 -10.12 0.75
C VAL A 277 5.93 -10.91 1.42
N ASN A 278 5.44 -10.37 2.53
CA ASN A 278 4.24 -10.88 3.19
C ASN A 278 3.00 -10.29 2.52
N ASP A 279 2.01 -11.13 2.26
CA ASP A 279 0.72 -10.71 1.70
C ASP A 279 -0.30 -10.50 2.82
N CYS A 280 -1.27 -9.61 2.59
CA CYS A 280 -2.38 -9.35 3.51
C CYS A 280 -3.45 -10.45 3.46
N ILE A 281 -3.52 -11.24 2.38
CA ILE A 281 -4.48 -12.32 2.23
C ILE A 281 -3.83 -13.66 2.63
N PRO A 282 -4.28 -14.31 3.71
CA PRO A 282 -3.78 -15.63 4.06
C PRO A 282 -4.25 -16.67 3.04
N THR A 283 -3.47 -17.74 2.83
CA THR A 283 -3.83 -18.85 1.94
C THR A 283 -5.19 -19.47 2.28
N PHE A 284 -5.54 -19.51 3.57
CA PHE A 284 -6.84 -19.98 4.05
C PHE A 284 -7.44 -18.94 4.99
N SER A 285 -8.71 -18.59 4.77
CA SER A 285 -9.50 -17.87 5.76
C SER A 285 -9.75 -18.76 6.99
N VAL A 286 -10.01 -18.16 8.15
CA VAL A 286 -10.36 -18.91 9.38
C VAL A 286 -11.56 -19.83 9.14
N GLY A 287 -12.58 -19.36 8.40
CA GLY A 287 -13.75 -20.16 8.04
C GLY A 287 -13.40 -21.34 7.14
N SER A 288 -12.55 -21.12 6.12
CA SER A 288 -12.08 -22.18 5.22
C SER A 288 -11.26 -23.23 5.98
N ALA A 289 -10.36 -22.80 6.88
CA ALA A 289 -9.54 -23.70 7.68
C ALA A 289 -10.40 -24.60 8.60
N MET A 290 -11.39 -24.02 9.29
CA MET A 290 -12.32 -24.80 10.12
C MET A 290 -13.17 -25.76 9.28
N GLY A 291 -13.63 -25.33 8.11
CA GLY A 291 -14.37 -26.17 7.18
C GLY A 291 -13.56 -27.39 6.70
N ILE A 292 -12.28 -27.17 6.33
CA ILE A 292 -11.37 -28.25 5.93
C ILE A 292 -11.17 -29.25 7.08
N VAL A 293 -10.96 -28.76 8.30
CA VAL A 293 -10.80 -29.64 9.48
C VAL A 293 -12.03 -30.50 9.70
N VAL A 294 -13.24 -29.92 9.68
CA VAL A 294 -14.49 -30.68 9.85
C VAL A 294 -14.69 -31.69 8.72
N ALA A 295 -14.41 -31.30 7.47
CA ALA A 295 -14.51 -32.20 6.32
C ALA A 295 -13.58 -33.41 6.45
N LEU A 296 -12.34 -33.21 6.92
CA LEU A 296 -11.38 -34.30 7.14
C LEU A 296 -11.83 -35.25 8.25
N VAL A 297 -12.42 -34.73 9.33
CA VAL A 297 -12.96 -35.57 10.41
C VAL A 297 -14.12 -36.42 9.89
N LEU A 298 -15.09 -35.83 9.18
CA LEU A 298 -16.22 -36.58 8.62
C LEU A 298 -15.75 -37.61 7.56
N ALA A 299 -14.80 -37.23 6.71
CA ALA A 299 -14.21 -38.14 5.73
C ALA A 299 -13.51 -39.33 6.40
N SER A 300 -12.79 -39.11 7.51
CA SER A 300 -12.15 -40.20 8.27
C SER A 300 -13.16 -41.18 8.87
N VAL A 301 -14.28 -40.68 9.41
CA VAL A 301 -15.35 -41.51 9.98
C VAL A 301 -16.05 -42.30 8.87
N LEU A 302 -16.35 -41.67 7.74
CA LEU A 302 -16.96 -42.33 6.59
C LEU A 302 -16.02 -43.37 5.98
N MET A 303 -14.72 -43.07 5.84
CA MET A 303 -13.73 -44.01 5.33
C MET A 303 -13.59 -45.22 6.27
N PHE A 304 -13.58 -45.00 7.59
CA PHE A 304 -13.58 -46.08 8.57
C PHE A 304 -14.83 -46.95 8.45
N GLY A 305 -16.02 -46.33 8.32
CA GLY A 305 -17.27 -47.05 8.09
C GLY A 305 -17.26 -47.86 6.78
N PHE A 306 -16.72 -47.28 5.71
CA PHE A 306 -16.59 -47.94 4.41
C PHE A 306 -15.65 -49.16 4.47
N LEU A 307 -14.50 -49.03 5.15
CA LEU A 307 -13.58 -50.14 5.36
C LEU A 307 -14.21 -51.27 6.18
N MET A 308 -15.02 -50.95 7.19
CA MET A 308 -15.76 -51.94 7.97
C MET A 308 -16.79 -52.69 7.12
N LEU A 309 -17.52 -52.00 6.24
CA LEU A 309 -18.47 -52.64 5.32
C LEU A 309 -17.77 -53.56 4.31
N ASN A 310 -16.61 -53.16 3.79
CA ASN A 310 -15.83 -54.00 2.88
C ASN A 310 -15.24 -55.25 3.55
N SER A 311 -15.10 -55.25 4.89
CA SER A 311 -14.61 -56.40 5.64
C SER A 311 -15.71 -57.42 5.94
N VAL A 312 -16.98 -57.14 5.65
CA VAL A 312 -18.07 -58.10 5.83
C VAL A 312 -17.97 -59.16 4.74
N GLN A 313 -17.28 -60.25 5.05
CA GLN A 313 -17.29 -61.45 4.23
C GLN A 313 -18.65 -62.14 4.42
N THR A 314 -19.46 -62.20 3.37
CA THR A 314 -20.64 -63.06 3.37
C THR A 314 -20.15 -64.51 3.43
N MET A 315 -20.63 -65.29 4.42
CA MET A 315 -20.38 -66.73 4.41
C MET A 315 -20.85 -67.30 3.08
N ASP A 316 -19.90 -67.86 2.32
CA ASP A 316 -20.15 -68.62 1.10
C ASP A 316 -20.80 -69.97 1.48
N ARG A 317 -22.09 -69.90 1.85
CA ARG A 317 -22.85 -71.04 2.42
C ARG A 317 -23.78 -71.70 1.40
N PHE A 318 -23.65 -71.35 0.11
CA PHE A 318 -24.56 -71.86 -0.90
C PHE A 318 -23.86 -72.28 -2.19
N ASP A 319 -22.67 -72.88 -2.11
CA ASP A 319 -22.09 -73.54 -3.28
C ASP A 319 -21.22 -74.78 -2.99
N ASP A 320 -21.73 -75.71 -2.15
CA ASP A 320 -21.40 -77.12 -2.41
C ASP A 320 -22.57 -78.10 -2.13
N PRO A 321 -23.46 -78.34 -3.11
CA PRO A 321 -24.42 -79.45 -3.10
C PRO A 321 -23.78 -80.85 -3.32
N LYS A 322 -22.44 -81.02 -3.25
CA LYS A 322 -21.77 -82.33 -3.31
C LYS A 322 -21.42 -82.95 -1.96
N GLN A 323 -22.00 -82.49 -0.84
CA GLN A 323 -22.05 -83.36 0.34
C GLN A 323 -23.07 -84.48 0.09
N LYS A 324 -22.56 -85.72 0.16
CA LYS A 324 -23.22 -86.99 -0.15
C LYS A 324 -24.71 -87.01 0.26
N GLN A 325 -25.59 -87.19 -0.73
CA GLN A 325 -26.98 -87.53 -0.50
C GLN A 325 -27.07 -88.83 0.33
N ILE A 326 -27.83 -88.79 1.43
CA ILE A 326 -28.11 -89.98 2.26
C ILE A 326 -28.98 -90.94 1.44
N VAL A 327 -28.41 -92.05 0.99
CA VAL A 327 -29.14 -93.12 0.29
C VAL A 327 -29.77 -94.05 1.33
N ILE A 328 -31.11 -94.07 1.41
CA ILE A 328 -31.87 -95.02 2.23
C ILE A 328 -32.12 -96.26 1.35
N ASN A 329 -31.39 -97.34 1.59
CA ASN A 329 -31.70 -98.64 0.97
C ASN A 329 -32.84 -99.30 1.75
N VAL A 330 -34.04 -99.25 1.19
CA VAL A 330 -35.15 -100.11 1.63
C VAL A 330 -35.02 -101.43 0.86
N LYS A 331 -34.85 -102.55 1.57
CA LYS A 331 -35.04 -103.90 1.01
C LYS A 331 -36.42 -104.38 1.45
N GLU A 332 -37.25 -104.79 0.49
CA GLU A 332 -38.34 -105.74 0.71
C GLU A 332 -37.78 -107.10 1.15
#